data_AF-A0A080LZU7-F1
#
_entry.id   AF-A0A080LZU7-F1
#
_cell.length_a   1.000
_cell.length_b   1.000
_cell.length_c   1.000
_cell.angle_alpha   90.00
_cell.angle_beta   90.00
_cell.angle_gamma   90.00
#
_symmetry.space_group_name_H-M   'P 1'
#
loop_
_entity.id
_entity.type
_entity.pdbx_description
1 polymer ?
#
loop_
_entity_poly.entity_id
_entity_poly.type
_entity_poly.pdbx_seq_one_letter_code
_entity_poly.pdbx_strand_id
1 'polypeptide(L)' 'MSTSTEATFARNYEWHLQHLTLKGLQPKTIEAYSRAIRRIGERFDHQIDALSEQQLLDYFTELVASHSWSSVKLDL' A
#
# COMPACT_ATOMS: atom_id res chain seq x y z
N MET A 1 -12.32 -13.96 18.77
CA MET A 1 -11.47 -14.61 17.75
C MET A 1 -10.54 -13.54 17.22
N SER A 2 -9.27 -13.56 17.61
CA SER A 2 -8.28 -12.60 17.12
C SER A 2 -8.01 -12.94 15.66
N THR A 3 -8.57 -12.18 14.73
CA THR A 3 -8.20 -12.31 13.32
C THR A 3 -6.72 -11.97 13.20
N SER A 4 -5.94 -12.84 12.58
CA SER A 4 -4.53 -12.57 12.27
C SER A 4 -4.45 -11.24 11.50
N THR A 5 -3.44 -10.41 11.79
CA THR A 5 -3.17 -9.15 11.07
C THR A 5 -3.20 -9.35 9.56
N GLU A 6 -2.64 -10.46 9.06
CA GLU A 6 -2.65 -10.81 7.65
C GLU A 6 -4.07 -10.98 7.09
N ALA A 7 -4.98 -11.59 7.86
CA ALA A 7 -6.37 -11.78 7.45
C ALA A 7 -7.14 -10.45 7.41
N THR A 8 -6.83 -9.54 8.33
CA THR A 8 -7.38 -8.18 8.32
C THR A 8 -6.87 -7.40 7.11
N PHE A 9 -5.56 -7.44 6.85
CA PHE A 9 -4.96 -6.77 5.70
C PHE A 9 -5.51 -7.31 4.38
N ALA A 10 -5.59 -8.63 4.20
CA ALA A 10 -6.12 -9.26 2.98
C ALA A 10 -7.56 -8.80 2.70
N ARG A 11 -8.41 -8.74 3.73
CA ARG A 11 -9.79 -8.23 3.61
C ARG A 11 -9.81 -6.76 3.22
N ASN A 12 -9.02 -5.92 3.91
CA ASN A 12 -8.96 -4.49 3.62
C ASN A 12 -8.42 -4.22 2.20
N TYR A 13 -7.45 -5.02 1.75
CA TYR A 13 -6.91 -4.98 0.40
C TYR A 13 -7.97 -5.33 -0.64
N GLU A 14 -8.77 -6.38 -0.41
CA GLU A 14 -9.88 -6.74 -1.31
C GLU A 14 -10.94 -5.61 -1.39
N TRP A 15 -11.32 -5.04 -0.26
CA TRP A 15 -12.23 -3.88 -0.24
C TRP A 15 -11.66 -2.67 -0.96
N HIS A 16 -10.35 -2.43 -0.83
CA HIS A 16 -9.67 -1.37 -1.56
C HIS A 16 -9.79 -1.58 -3.08
N LEU A 17 -9.53 -2.80 -3.58
CA LEU A 17 -9.68 -3.12 -5.01
C LEU A 17 -11.12 -2.93 -5.51
N GLN A 18 -12.12 -3.39 -4.73
CA GLN A 18 -13.53 -3.19 -5.06
C GLN A 18 -13.87 -1.70 -5.12
N HIS A 19 -13.42 -0.90 -4.15
CA HIS A 19 -13.66 0.55 -4.13
C HIS A 19 -13.05 1.27 -5.32
N LEU A 20 -11.81 0.94 -5.69
CA LEU A 20 -11.15 1.52 -6.85
C LEU A 20 -11.88 1.17 -8.16
N THR A 21 -12.39 -0.06 -8.25
CA THR A 21 -13.21 -0.53 -9.39
C THR A 21 -14.52 0.23 -9.47
N LEU A 22 -15.24 0.39 -8.35
CA LEU A 22 -16.50 1.13 -8.28
C LEU A 22 -16.34 2.62 -8.58
N LYS A 23 -15.16 3.19 -8.32
CA LYS A 23 -14.80 4.55 -8.73
C LYS A 23 -14.56 4.70 -10.24
N GLY A 24 -14.60 3.62 -11.01
CA GLY A 24 -14.41 3.64 -12.47
C GLY A 24 -12.97 3.96 -12.89
N LEU A 25 -11.99 3.68 -12.03
CA LEU A 25 -10.58 3.92 -12.35
C LEU A 25 -10.10 2.95 -13.44
N GLN A 26 -9.16 3.41 -14.27
CA GLN A 26 -8.54 2.55 -15.29
C GLN A 26 -7.75 1.40 -14.63
N PRO A 27 -7.69 0.20 -15.25
CA PRO A 27 -6.96 -0.94 -14.69
C PRO A 27 -5.52 -0.63 -14.28
N LYS A 28 -4.77 0.12 -15.12
CA LYS A 28 -3.39 0.54 -14.80
C LYS A 28 -3.29 1.40 -13.53
N THR A 29 -4.32 2.19 -13.23
CA THR A 29 -4.37 3.03 -12.03
C THR A 29 -4.68 2.17 -10.80
N ILE A 30 -5.59 1.20 -10.94
CA ILE A 30 -5.90 0.23 -9.88
C ILE A 30 -4.66 -0.60 -9.55
N GLU A 31 -3.93 -1.08 -10.56
CA GLU A 31 -2.68 -1.81 -10.37
C GLU A 31 -1.62 -0.97 -9.67
N ALA A 32 -1.42 0.29 -10.08
CA ALA A 32 -0.45 1.18 -9.44
C ALA A 32 -0.77 1.41 -7.95
N TYR A 33 -2.01 1.76 -7.61
CA TYR A 33 -2.40 2.03 -6.22
C TYR A 33 -2.39 0.76 -5.36
N SER A 34 -2.88 -0.35 -5.90
CA SER A 34 -2.87 -1.62 -5.17
C SER A 34 -1.45 -2.17 -4.98
N ARG A 35 -0.53 -1.89 -5.91
CA ARG A 35 0.90 -2.19 -5.74
C ARG A 35 1.49 -1.39 -4.60
N ALA A 36 1.18 -0.10 -4.47
CA ALA A 36 1.65 0.73 -3.36
C ALA A 36 1.24 0.13 -1.99
N ILE A 37 -0.04 -0.22 -1.85
CA ILE A 37 -0.57 -0.84 -0.62
C ILE A 37 0.10 -2.18 -0.30
N ARG A 38 0.41 -3.00 -1.31
CA ARG A 38 1.16 -4.26 -1.10
C ARG A 38 2.58 -4.02 -0.64
N ARG A 39 3.33 -3.11 -1.27
CA ARG A 39 4.73 -2.82 -0.91
C ARG A 39 4.87 -2.27 0.50
N ILE A 40 3.98 -1.35 0.88
CA ILE A 40 3.96 -0.83 2.26
C ILE A 40 3.52 -1.92 3.24
N GLY A 41 2.57 -2.77 2.87
CA GLY A 41 2.18 -3.95 3.64
C GLY A 41 3.35 -4.91 3.90
N GLU A 42 4.10 -5.26 2.86
CA GLU A 42 5.30 -6.12 2.95
C GLU A 42 6.39 -5.51 3.85
N ARG A 43 6.53 -4.18 3.87
CA ARG A 43 7.53 -3.49 4.71
C ARG A 43 7.20 -3.53 6.20
N PHE A 44 5.91 -3.49 6.54
CA PHE A 44 5.41 -3.31 7.91
C PHE A 44 4.60 -4.52 8.41
N ASP A 45 4.89 -5.72 7.91
CA ASP A 45 4.22 -6.98 8.32
C ASP A 45 2.69 -6.88 8.29
N HIS A 46 2.16 -6.19 7.27
CA HIS A 46 0.75 -5.91 7.06
C HIS A 46 0.07 -5.07 8.16
N GLN A 47 0.84 -4.44 9.07
CA GLN A 47 0.36 -3.52 10.11
C GLN A 47 0.46 -2.06 9.64
N ILE A 48 -0.39 -1.67 8.68
CA ILE A 48 -0.32 -0.34 8.06
C ILE A 48 -1.37 0.65 8.57
N ASP A 49 -2.24 0.24 9.50
CA ASP A 49 -3.38 1.05 9.98
C ASP A 49 -2.94 2.26 10.86
N ALA A 50 -1.74 2.21 11.44
CA ALA A 50 -1.25 3.19 12.41
C ALA A 50 0.24 3.53 12.21
N LEU A 51 0.67 3.70 10.95
CA LEU A 51 2.03 4.13 10.65
C LEU A 51 2.26 5.57 11.13
N SER A 52 3.38 5.78 11.82
CA SER A 52 3.83 7.11 12.21
C SER A 52 4.45 7.86 11.03
N GLU A 53 4.46 9.19 11.11
CA GLU A 53 5.12 10.04 10.10
C GLU A 53 6.60 9.68 9.92
N GLN A 54 7.31 9.35 11.02
CA GLN A 54 8.70 8.94 10.95
C GLN A 54 8.88 7.62 10.19
N GLN A 55 8.02 6.63 10.43
CA GLN A 55 8.05 5.35 9.69
C GLN A 55 7.82 5.56 8.19
N LEU A 56 6.90 6.46 7.82
CA LEU A 56 6.66 6.82 6.43
C LEU A 56 7.85 7.55 5.82
N LEU A 57 8.44 8.50 6.56
CA LEU A 57 9.62 9.24 6.11
C LEU A 57 10.81 8.32 5.85
N ASP A 58 11.09 7.39 6.77
CA ASP A 58 12.16 6.41 6.63
C ASP A 58 11.90 5.50 5.41
N TYR A 59 10.67 4.98 5.29
CA TYR A 59 10.26 4.14 4.16
C TYR A 59 10.45 4.85 2.80
N PHE A 60 9.95 6.07 2.64
CA PHE A 60 10.08 6.79 1.37
C PHE A 60 11.52 7.22 1.09
N THR A 61 12.32 7.51 2.12
CA THR A 61 13.75 7.81 1.97
C THR A 61 14.51 6.60 1.42
N GLU A 62 14.27 5.41 1.99
CA GLU A 62 14.82 4.14 1.49
C GLU A 62 14.33 3.82 0.07
N LEU A 63 13.06 4.12 -0.21
CA LEU A 63 12.44 3.83 -1.50
C LEU A 63 13.00 4.70 -2.63
N VAL A 64 13.22 5.99 -2.38
CA VAL A 64 13.86 6.92 -3.34
C VAL A 64 15.31 6.55 -3.60
N ALA A 65 16.03 6.03 -2.60
CA ALA A 65 17.41 5.59 -2.79
C ALA A 65 17.54 4.34 -3.68
N SER A 66 16.48 3.51 -3.76
CA SER A 66 16.50 2.22 -4.46
C SER A 66 15.68 2.18 -5.75
N HIS A 67 14.75 3.12 -5.96
CA HIS A 67 13.81 3.14 -7.09
C HIS A 67 13.81 4.48 -7.81
N SER A 68 13.39 4.47 -9.08
CA SER A 68 13.19 5.71 -9.83
C SER A 68 12.08 6.56 -9.22
N TRP A 69 12.21 7.88 -9.31
CA TRP A 69 11.21 8.81 -8.80
C TRP A 69 9.80 8.55 -9.37
N SER A 70 9.70 8.18 -10.64
CA SER A 70 8.42 7.81 -11.25
C SER A 70 7.76 6.60 -10.59
N SER A 71 8.55 5.63 -10.10
CA SER A 71 8.01 4.49 -9.35
C SER A 71 7.62 4.88 -7.94
N VAL A 72 8.41 5.71 -7.27
CA VAL A 72 8.10 6.19 -5.90
C VAL A 72 6.85 7.04 -5.88
N LYS A 73 6.68 7.93 -6.87
CA LYS A 73 5.52 8.81 -6.99
C LYS A 73 4.18 8.05 -7.08
N LEU A 74 4.18 6.81 -7.55
CA LEU A 74 2.97 5.98 -7.58
C LEU A 74 2.62 5.39 -6.20
N ASP A 75 3.60 5.35 -5.30
CA ASP A 75 3.45 4.81 -3.95
C ASP A 75 3.18 5.92 -2.90
N LEU A 76 3.16 7.18 -3.34
CA LEU A 76 3.07 8.42 -2.55
C LEU A 76 1.69 9.08 -2.71
#